data_AF-A0A090RY60-F1
#
_entry.id   AF-A0A090RY60-F1
#
_cell.length_a   1.000
_cell.length_b   1.000
_cell.length_c   1.000
_cell.angle_alpha   90.00
_cell.angle_beta   90.00
_cell.angle_gamma   90.00
#
_symmetry.space_group_name_H-M   'P 1'
#
loop_
_entity.id
_entity.type
_entity.pdbx_description
1 polymer ?
#
loop_
_entity_poly.entity_id
_entity_poly.type
_entity_poly.pdbx_seq_one_letter_code
_entity_poly.pdbx_strand_id
1 'polypeptide(L)'
;MLDSQGELSFGDHYDSRETRLRVIYNIPERSFVLRLTHADFGELDNQIPLEKFRIQVDVPQRYEGDINYWRNGIVMKVDQLNEEQVIEIRARVDVNEEVAPAGDHTMRLDWEAVCL
;
A
#
# COMPACT_ATOMS: atom_id res chain seq x y z
N MET A 1 -13.74 2.93 4.63
CA MET A 1 -12.81 3.73 3.82
C MET A 1 -11.68 4.13 4.74
N LEU A 2 -10.48 3.62 4.48
CA LEU A 2 -9.29 3.86 5.29
C LEU A 2 -8.36 4.78 4.49
N ASP A 3 -8.21 6.01 4.97
CA ASP A 3 -7.37 7.04 4.36
C ASP A 3 -5.94 6.91 4.92
N SER A 4 -4.94 6.92 4.05
CA SER A 4 -3.54 6.86 4.45
C SER A 4 -2.71 7.88 3.67
N GLN A 5 -1.94 8.67 4.41
CA GLN A 5 -1.04 9.69 3.87
C GLN A 5 0.41 9.33 4.25
N GLY A 6 1.31 9.38 3.27
CA GLY A 6 2.73 9.12 3.47
C GLY A 6 3.61 9.88 2.48
N GLU A 7 4.88 10.05 2.83
CA GLU A 7 5.92 10.52 1.90
C GLU A 7 6.33 9.37 0.96
N LEU A 8 6.58 9.71 -0.30
CA LEU A 8 7.03 8.76 -1.32
C LEU A 8 8.56 8.69 -1.37
N SER A 9 9.11 7.48 -1.36
CA SER A 9 10.51 7.26 -1.74
C SER A 9 10.65 7.07 -3.23
N PHE A 10 11.79 7.50 -3.78
CA PHE A 10 12.22 7.20 -5.14
C PHE A 10 13.35 6.17 -5.11
N GLY A 11 13.49 5.38 -6.17
CA GLY A 11 14.52 4.34 -6.28
C GLY A 11 14.08 2.95 -5.82
N ASP A 12 15.05 2.10 -5.50
CA ASP A 12 14.85 0.65 -5.27
C ASP A 12 14.54 0.28 -3.81
N HIS A 13 14.40 1.28 -2.93
CA HIS A 13 14.22 1.08 -1.50
C HIS A 13 12.94 1.75 -1.00
N TYR A 14 12.30 1.12 -0.02
CA TYR A 14 11.16 1.70 0.70
C TYR A 14 11.67 2.50 1.89
N ASP A 15 11.09 3.68 2.14
CA ASP A 15 11.32 4.38 3.40
C ASP A 15 10.88 3.51 4.60
N SER A 16 11.46 3.84 5.74
CA SER A 16 11.01 3.45 7.07
C SER A 16 9.60 3.95 7.44
N ARG A 17 9.04 4.90 6.68
CA ARG A 17 7.70 5.44 6.92
C ARG A 17 6.64 4.49 6.39
N GLU A 18 5.76 4.07 7.28
CA GLU A 18 4.71 3.10 6.98
C GLU A 18 3.36 3.58 7.47
N THR A 19 2.33 3.26 6.69
CA THR A 19 0.95 3.33 7.17
C THR A 19 0.62 2.04 7.88
N ARG A 20 0.13 2.12 9.11
CA ARG A 20 -0.33 0.97 9.89
C ARG A 20 -1.85 0.87 9.86
N LEU A 21 -2.37 -0.24 9.35
CA LEU A 21 -3.78 -0.58 9.42
C LEU A 21 -3.98 -1.68 10.46
N ARG A 22 -4.81 -1.42 11.46
CA ARG A 22 -5.22 -2.44 12.43
C ARG A 22 -6.52 -3.08 11.98
N VAL A 23 -6.50 -4.40 11.79
CA VAL A 23 -7.70 -5.15 11.42
C VAL A 23 -8.46 -5.53 12.69
N ILE A 24 -9.74 -5.13 12.77
CA ILE A 24 -10.66 -5.57 13.82
C ILE A 24 -11.71 -6.46 13.15
N TYR A 25 -11.64 -7.77 13.36
CA TYR A 25 -12.58 -8.73 12.79
C TYR A 25 -13.50 -9.32 13.87
N ASN A 26 -14.75 -9.62 13.52
CA ASN A 26 -15.72 -10.27 14.41
C ASN A 26 -16.56 -11.34 13.67
N ILE A 27 -15.94 -12.05 12.73
CA ILE A 27 -16.66 -12.86 11.72
C ILE A 27 -16.02 -14.26 11.60
N PRO A 28 -16.81 -15.33 11.42
CA PRO A 28 -16.32 -16.71 11.56
C PRO A 28 -15.36 -17.16 10.47
N GLU A 29 -15.41 -16.55 9.29
CA GLU A 29 -14.68 -17.01 8.09
C GLU A 29 -13.19 -16.64 8.13
N ARG A 30 -12.79 -15.77 9.06
CA ARG A 30 -11.39 -15.38 9.37
C ARG A 30 -10.55 -15.07 8.12
N SER A 31 -11.18 -14.58 7.06
CA SER A 31 -10.54 -14.15 5.83
C SER A 31 -11.19 -12.89 5.29
N PHE A 32 -10.40 -12.08 4.59
CA PHE A 32 -10.85 -10.84 3.98
C PHE A 32 -10.05 -10.55 2.72
N VAL A 33 -10.64 -9.81 1.80
CA VAL A 33 -9.97 -9.23 0.64
C VAL A 33 -9.47 -7.85 1.03
N LEU A 34 -8.16 -7.63 0.95
CA LEU A 34 -7.59 -6.28 0.97
C LEU A 34 -7.45 -5.80 -0.47
N ARG A 35 -8.04 -4.66 -0.79
CA ARG A 35 -7.84 -4.01 -2.09
C ARG A 35 -7.64 -2.51 -1.95
N LEU A 36 -6.86 -1.97 -2.88
CA LEU A 36 -6.68 -0.55 -3.06
C LEU A 36 -7.85 0.00 -3.88
N THR A 37 -8.61 0.93 -3.31
CA THR A 37 -9.79 1.50 -3.97
C THR A 37 -9.47 2.81 -4.67
N HIS A 38 -8.56 3.58 -4.11
CA HIS A 38 -8.12 4.85 -4.66
C HIS A 38 -6.64 5.06 -4.39
N ALA A 39 -5.97 5.69 -5.34
CA ALA A 39 -4.59 6.12 -5.24
C ALA A 39 -4.47 7.46 -5.95
N ASP A 40 -3.95 8.45 -5.25
CA ASP A 40 -3.69 9.80 -5.72
C ASP A 40 -2.24 10.16 -5.36
N PHE A 41 -1.46 10.49 -6.38
CA PHE A 41 -0.04 10.84 -6.26
C PHE A 41 0.21 12.32 -6.58
N GLY A 42 -0.85 13.14 -6.61
CA GLY A 42 -0.77 14.56 -6.88
C GLY A 42 -0.19 14.85 -8.26
N GLU A 43 0.85 15.68 -8.32
CA GLU A 43 1.47 16.07 -9.59
C GLU A 43 2.24 14.93 -10.27
N LEU A 44 2.61 13.88 -9.53
CA LEU A 44 3.36 12.76 -10.07
C LEU A 44 2.54 11.89 -11.03
N ASP A 45 1.22 11.85 -10.88
CA ASP A 45 0.33 11.09 -11.76
C ASP A 45 0.43 11.52 -13.24
N ASN A 46 0.84 12.76 -13.48
CA ASN A 46 1.03 13.29 -14.82
C ASN A 46 2.45 13.11 -15.36
N GLN A 47 3.39 12.71 -14.50
CA GLN A 47 4.82 12.65 -14.81
C GLN A 47 5.33 11.21 -14.86
N ILE A 48 4.74 10.32 -14.07
CA ILE A 48 5.22 8.97 -13.83
C ILE A 48 4.11 7.96 -14.13
N PRO A 49 4.38 6.93 -14.95
CA PRO A 49 3.42 5.86 -15.18
C PRO A 49 3.04 5.12 -13.89
N LEU A 50 1.75 4.79 -13.72
CA LEU A 50 1.22 4.10 -12.53
C LEU A 50 1.93 2.77 -12.20
N GLU A 51 2.45 2.08 -13.21
CA GLU A 51 3.23 0.84 -13.09
C GLU A 51 4.57 1.01 -12.34
N LYS A 52 5.07 2.25 -12.24
CA LYS A 52 6.26 2.58 -11.47
C LYS A 52 5.99 2.73 -9.98
N PHE A 53 4.74 2.90 -9.57
CA PHE A 53 4.40 2.96 -8.16
C PHE A 53 4.30 1.55 -7.60
N ARG A 54 5.18 1.24 -6.66
CA ARG A 54 5.27 -0.06 -6.00
C ARG A 54 4.77 0.10 -4.57
N ILE A 55 3.86 -0.77 -4.18
CA ILE A 55 3.33 -0.81 -2.83
C ILE A 55 3.70 -2.16 -2.23
N GLN A 56 4.33 -2.09 -1.06
CA GLN A 56 4.63 -3.24 -0.20
C GLN A 56 3.62 -3.28 0.93
N VAL A 57 3.02 -4.44 1.14
CA VAL A 57 2.17 -4.74 2.28
C VAL A 57 2.85 -5.84 3.08
N ASP A 58 3.29 -5.46 4.27
CA ASP A 58 3.92 -6.34 5.24
C ASP A 58 2.89 -6.82 6.25
N VAL A 59 2.70 -8.14 6.26
CA VAL A 59 2.18 -8.93 7.36
C VAL A 59 3.32 -9.91 7.75
N PRO A 60 3.14 -10.94 8.59
CA PRO A 60 4.13 -12.02 8.70
C PRO A 60 4.64 -12.58 7.36
N GLN A 61 3.89 -12.40 6.27
CA GLN A 61 4.33 -12.55 4.89
C GLN A 61 4.42 -11.19 4.19
N ARG A 62 5.36 -11.03 3.26
CA ARG A 62 5.52 -9.82 2.45
C ARG A 62 4.87 -9.98 1.08
N TYR A 63 4.06 -9.00 0.69
CA TYR A 63 3.49 -8.88 -0.64
C TYR A 63 3.94 -7.56 -1.27
N GLU A 64 4.33 -7.60 -2.55
CA GLU A 64 4.66 -6.41 -3.32
C GLU A 64 3.93 -6.46 -4.67
N GLY A 65 3.40 -5.31 -5.08
CA GLY A 65 2.78 -5.16 -6.39
C GLY A 65 2.65 -3.70 -6.80
N ASP A 66 2.30 -3.50 -8.07
CA ASP A 66 1.91 -2.20 -8.59
C ASP A 66 0.46 -1.86 -8.21
N ILE A 67 -0.01 -0.69 -8.65
CA ILE A 67 -1.37 -0.22 -8.40
C ILE A 67 -2.44 -1.18 -8.93
N ASN A 68 -2.22 -1.80 -10.08
CA ASN A 68 -3.21 -2.71 -10.67
C ASN A 68 -3.28 -4.03 -9.90
N TYR A 69 -2.13 -4.54 -9.43
CA TYR A 69 -2.09 -5.69 -8.53
C TYR A 69 -2.94 -5.44 -7.28
N TRP A 70 -2.79 -4.28 -6.65
CA TRP A 70 -3.54 -3.96 -5.43
C TRP A 70 -5.01 -3.63 -5.66
N ARG A 71 -5.38 -3.11 -6.84
CA ARG A 71 -6.79 -2.92 -7.23
C ARG A 71 -7.53 -4.23 -7.44
N ASN A 72 -6.86 -5.27 -7.96
CA ASN A 72 -7.43 -6.62 -8.05
C ASN A 72 -7.68 -7.22 -6.66
N GLY A 73 -6.87 -6.81 -5.69
CA GLY A 73 -6.96 -7.23 -4.30
C GLY A 73 -6.36 -8.62 -4.06
N ILE A 74 -6.06 -8.88 -2.79
CA ILE A 74 -5.55 -10.18 -2.35
C ILE A 74 -6.41 -10.72 -1.21
N VAL A 75 -6.60 -12.03 -1.19
CA VAL A 75 -7.24 -12.71 -0.07
C VAL A 75 -6.20 -12.92 1.01
N MET A 76 -6.47 -12.39 2.20
CA MET A 76 -5.69 -12.62 3.39
C MET A 76 -6.49 -13.40 4.42
N LYS A 77 -5.82 -14.35 5.07
CA LYS A 77 -6.34 -15.02 6.26
C LYS A 77 -5.87 -14.26 7.49
N VAL A 78 -6.77 -14.09 8.45
CA VAL A 78 -6.45 -13.46 9.74
C VAL A 78 -5.30 -14.18 10.45
N ASP A 79 -5.21 -15.49 10.32
CA ASP A 79 -4.12 -16.29 10.92
C ASP A 79 -2.74 -16.00 10.30
N GLN A 80 -2.68 -15.25 9.19
CA GLN A 80 -1.43 -14.76 8.61
C GLN A 80 -1.00 -13.41 9.21
N LEU A 81 -1.84 -12.74 10.01
CA LEU A 81 -1.50 -11.49 10.69
C LEU A 81 -0.70 -11.77 11.96
N ASN A 82 0.10 -10.80 12.40
CA ASN A 82 0.77 -10.87 13.69
C ASN A 82 -0.24 -10.78 14.85
N GLU A 83 0.21 -11.01 16.09
CA GLU A 83 -0.65 -10.94 17.29
C GLU A 83 -1.34 -9.58 17.45
N GLU A 84 -0.70 -8.51 16.97
CA GLU A 84 -1.23 -7.14 16.99
C GLU A 84 -2.28 -6.88 15.90
N GLN A 85 -2.40 -7.78 14.92
CA GLN A 85 -3.29 -7.70 13.77
C GLN A 85 -3.05 -6.42 12.94
N VAL A 86 -1.77 -6.05 12.84
CA VAL A 86 -1.31 -4.87 12.12
C VAL A 86 -0.82 -5.28 10.73
N ILE A 87 -1.27 -4.51 9.74
CA ILE A 87 -0.78 -4.52 8.37
C ILE A 87 0.03 -3.25 8.18
N GLU A 88 1.28 -3.39 7.78
CA GLU A 88 2.16 -2.27 7.46
C GLU A 88 2.17 -2.06 5.94
N ILE A 89 1.94 -0.84 5.49
CA ILE A 89 1.87 -0.49 4.07
C ILE A 89 2.91 0.58 3.78
N ARG A 90 3.75 0.32 2.78
CA ARG A 90 4.79 1.23 2.29
C ARG A 90 4.65 1.40 0.79
N ALA A 91 5.04 2.56 0.28
CA ALA A 91 5.04 2.83 -1.15
C ALA A 91 6.37 3.45 -1.57
N ARG A 92 6.78 3.13 -2.79
CA ARG A 92 7.92 3.75 -3.48
C ARG A 92 7.60 3.97 -4.95
N VAL A 93 8.41 4.79 -5.59
CA VAL A 93 8.37 5.04 -7.02
C VAL A 93 9.64 4.50 -7.66
N ASP A 94 9.48 3.51 -8.54
CA ASP A 94 10.55 2.79 -9.25
C ASP A 94 11.12 3.62 -10.41
N VAL A 95 11.73 4.75 -10.07
CA VAL A 95 12.44 5.66 -10.96
C VAL A 95 13.82 5.96 -10.39
N ASN A 96 14.78 6.26 -11.27
CA ASN A 96 16.12 6.67 -10.84
C ASN A 96 16.03 7.99 -10.06
N GLU A 97 16.61 8.02 -8.86
CA GLU A 97 16.62 9.19 -7.97
C GLU A 97 17.23 10.43 -8.65
N GLU A 98 18.19 10.26 -9.56
CA GLU A 98 18.82 11.37 -10.30
C GLU A 98 17.84 12.14 -11.21
N VAL A 99 16.72 11.51 -11.57
CA VAL A 99 15.67 12.10 -12.42
C VAL A 99 14.33 12.20 -11.68
N ALA A 100 14.33 11.97 -10.36
CA ALA A 100 13.13 12.13 -9.55
C ALA A 100 12.68 13.60 -9.56
N PRO A 101 11.36 13.87 -9.71
CA PRO A 101 10.84 15.23 -9.63
C PRO A 101 11.21 15.88 -8.30
N ALA A 102 11.79 17.09 -8.33
CA ALA A 102 12.14 17.81 -7.12
C ALA A 102 10.88 18.28 -6.35
N GLY A 103 10.94 18.28 -5.02
CA GLY A 103 9.86 18.75 -4.14
C GLY A 103 9.38 17.70 -3.14
N ASP A 104 8.49 18.13 -2.24
CA ASP A 104 7.80 17.24 -1.31
C ASP A 104 6.61 16.60 -2.02
N HIS A 105 6.60 15.27 -2.11
CA HIS A 105 5.54 14.52 -2.76
C HIS A 105 4.76 13.72 -1.73
N THR A 106 3.46 13.98 -1.65
CA THR A 106 2.54 13.22 -0.81
C THR A 106 1.72 12.27 -1.65
N MET A 107 1.46 11.09 -1.09
CA MET A 107 0.56 10.11 -1.66
C MET A 107 -0.63 9.93 -0.75
N ARG A 108 -1.80 9.76 -1.36
CA ARG A 108 -3.01 9.35 -0.68
C ARG A 108 -3.49 8.01 -1.21
N LEU A 109 -3.53 7.01 -0.35
CA LEU A 109 -4.06 5.69 -0.67
C LEU A 109 -5.30 5.41 0.16
N ASP A 110 -6.39 5.05 -0.51
CA ASP A 110 -7.57 4.52 0.16
C ASP A 110 -7.62 3.00 0.01
N TRP A 111 -7.77 2.34 1.15
CA TRP A 111 -7.88 0.88 1.22
C TRP A 111 -9.27 0.47 1.68
N GLU A 112 -9.70 -0.71 1.22
CA GLU A 112 -10.81 -1.42 1.82
C GLU A 112 -10.42 -2.85 2.19
N ALA A 113 -11.02 -3.33 3.27
CA ALA A 113 -11.00 -4.72 3.68
C ALA A 113 -12.44 -5.25 3.62
N VAL A 114 -12.71 -6.20 2.73
CA VAL A 114 -14.04 -6.83 2.59
C VAL A 114 -13.96 -8.22 3.14
N CYS A 115 -14.83 -8.52 4.10
CA CYS A 115 -14.91 -9.85 4.65
C CYS A 115 -15.64 -10.77 3.67
N LEU A 116 -15.09 -11.96 3.48
CA LEU A 116 -15.72 -13.01 2.70
C LEU A 116 -16.80 -13.70 3.55
#